data_AF-A0A9Q3D9U0-F1
#
_entry.id   AF-A0A9Q3D9U0-F1
#
_cell.length_a   1.000
_cell.length_b   1.000
_cell.length_c   1.000
_cell.angle_alpha   90.00
_cell.angle_beta   90.00
_cell.angle_gamma   90.00
#
_symmetry.space_group_name_H-M   'P 1'
#
loop_
_entity.id
_entity.type
_entity.pdbx_description
1 polymer ?
#
loop_
_entity_poly.entity_id
_entity_poly.type
_entity_poly.pdbx_seq_one_letter_code
_entity_poly.pdbx_strand_id
1 'polypeptide(L)'
;MGKLTKEVAPRDNYKAAALKTPSMKAPGSFDGTPAHKWRGLIQFCQLIFHNDPENFFHDRNKVLYSASFLTGRAEKWIEPFPFQYFQ
;
A
#
# COMPACT_ATOMS: atom_id res chain seq x y z
N MET A 1 -36.87 7.44 -36.64
CA MET A 1 -35.43 7.56 -36.32
C MET A 1 -35.23 8.69 -35.33
N GLY A 2 -35.35 8.44 -34.02
CA GLY A 2 -35.09 9.45 -32.99
C GLY A 2 -33.78 9.10 -32.28
N LYS A 3 -32.70 9.84 -32.55
CA LYS A 3 -31.47 9.76 -31.77
C LYS A 3 -31.57 10.78 -30.64
N LEU A 4 -31.97 10.32 -29.45
CA LEU A 4 -31.87 11.09 -28.22
C LEU A 4 -30.43 10.95 -27.72
N THR A 5 -29.60 11.96 -27.99
CA THR A 5 -28.25 12.06 -27.44
C THR A 5 -28.37 12.26 -25.94
N LYS A 6 -27.95 11.26 -25.16
CA LYS A 6 -27.76 11.42 -23.71
C LYS A 6 -26.58 12.37 -23.51
N GLU A 7 -26.88 13.60 -23.16
CA GLU A 7 -25.91 14.54 -22.61
C GLU A 7 -25.33 13.92 -21.35
N VAL A 8 -24.07 13.48 -21.42
CA VAL A 8 -23.34 12.97 -20.26
C VAL A 8 -22.96 14.20 -19.45
N ALA A 9 -23.66 14.40 -18.34
CA ALA A 9 -23.32 15.43 -17.35
C ALA A 9 -21.81 15.37 -17.05
N PRO A 10 -21.12 16.52 -16.89
CA PRO A 10 -19.71 16.54 -16.56
C PRO A 10 -19.52 15.68 -15.32
N ARG A 11 -18.66 14.66 -15.39
CA ARG A 11 -18.27 13.90 -14.19
C ARG A 11 -17.74 14.93 -13.21
N ASP A 12 -18.54 15.19 -12.19
CA ASP A 12 -18.21 16.09 -11.12
C ASP A 12 -16.76 15.84 -10.73
N ASN A 13 -16.00 16.92 -10.76
CA ASN A 13 -14.64 16.99 -10.29
C ASN A 13 -14.69 16.70 -8.78
N TYR A 14 -14.80 15.42 -8.41
CA TYR A 14 -14.43 14.98 -7.07
C TYR A 14 -12.92 15.21 -7.01
N LYS A 15 -12.51 16.44 -6.71
CA LYS A 15 -11.32 16.61 -5.90
C LYS A 15 -11.62 15.74 -4.71
N ALA A 16 -11.08 14.50 -4.73
CA ALA A 16 -11.20 13.56 -3.65
C ALA A 16 -10.88 14.39 -2.43
N ALA A 17 -11.90 14.72 -1.63
CA ALA A 17 -11.70 15.48 -0.41
C ALA A 17 -10.67 14.62 0.30
N ALA A 18 -9.42 15.11 0.34
CA ALA A 18 -8.28 14.28 0.67
C ALA A 18 -8.66 13.63 1.98
N LEU A 19 -9.00 12.34 1.92
CA LEU A 19 -9.49 11.63 3.08
C LEU A 19 -8.29 11.68 3.99
N LYS A 20 -8.32 12.61 4.96
CA LYS A 20 -7.25 12.74 5.94
C LYS A 20 -7.46 11.54 6.84
N THR A 21 -6.95 10.41 6.39
CA THR A 21 -7.05 9.15 7.12
C THR A 21 -6.35 9.42 8.45
N PRO A 22 -6.98 9.06 9.59
CA PRO A 22 -6.32 9.15 10.89
C PRO A 22 -4.94 8.51 10.82
N SER A 23 -3.98 9.01 11.62
CA SER A 23 -2.64 8.44 11.68
C SER A 23 -2.72 6.91 11.70
N MET A 24 -2.29 6.28 10.60
CA MET A 24 -2.47 4.85 10.40
C MET A 24 -1.54 4.13 11.37
N LYS A 25 -2.09 3.22 12.18
CA LYS A 25 -1.26 2.35 13.03
C LYS A 25 -0.33 1.53 12.16
N ALA A 26 0.91 1.30 12.61
CA ALA A 26 1.81 0.38 11.92
C ALA A 26 1.22 -1.05 11.83
N PRO A 27 1.45 -1.78 10.72
CA PRO A 27 1.15 -3.20 10.61
C PRO A 27 1.77 -4.03 11.74
N GLY A 28 1.19 -5.20 12.02
CA GLY A 28 1.84 -6.19 12.88
C GLY A 28 2.95 -6.92 12.14
N SER A 29 3.93 -7.46 12.87
CA SER A 29 4.99 -8.29 12.29
C SER A 29 4.47 -9.65 11.79
N PHE A 30 5.13 -10.21 10.77
CA PHE A 30 4.82 -11.51 10.19
C PHE A 30 6.06 -12.40 10.15
N ASP A 31 6.00 -13.55 10.83
CA ASP A 31 7.11 -14.48 11.01
C ASP A 31 7.17 -15.61 9.96
N GLY A 32 6.23 -15.60 9.01
CA GLY A 32 6.03 -16.66 8.02
C GLY A 32 4.85 -17.58 8.31
N THR A 33 4.13 -17.45 9.43
CA THR A 33 3.00 -18.31 9.78
C THR A 33 1.93 -17.62 10.67
N PRO A 34 0.65 -17.99 10.54
CA PRO A 34 0.03 -18.75 9.45
C PRO A 34 -0.09 -17.91 8.17
N ALA A 35 -0.11 -18.58 7.01
CA ALA A 35 -0.09 -17.91 5.70
C ALA A 35 -1.23 -16.90 5.46
N HIS A 36 -2.37 -17.02 6.15
CA HIS A 36 -3.46 -16.05 6.00
C HIS A 36 -3.12 -14.66 6.56
N LYS A 37 -2.20 -14.55 7.55
CA LYS A 37 -1.78 -13.27 8.12
C LYS A 37 -1.00 -12.41 7.13
N TRP A 38 -0.32 -13.04 6.16
CA TRP A 38 0.36 -12.35 5.06
C TRP A 38 -0.59 -11.45 4.26
N ARG A 39 -1.81 -11.93 3.96
CA ARG A 39 -2.80 -11.15 3.20
C ARG A 39 -3.20 -9.88 3.96
N GLY A 40 -3.39 -10.00 5.27
CA GLY A 40 -3.72 -8.85 6.13
C GLY A 40 -2.60 -7.82 6.16
N LEU A 41 -1.34 -8.26 6.28
CA LEU A 41 -0.17 -7.38 6.23
C LEU A 41 -0.10 -6.59 4.91
N ILE A 42 -0.26 -7.27 3.77
CA ILE A 42 -0.20 -6.63 2.45
C ILE A 42 -1.33 -5.64 2.24
N GLN A 43 -2.56 -6.01 2.60
CA GLN A 43 -3.72 -5.10 2.53
C GLN A 43 -3.50 -3.85 3.39
N PHE A 44 -2.93 -4.01 4.59
CA PHE A 44 -2.60 -2.89 5.46
C PHE A 44 -1.52 -1.98 4.86
N CYS A 45 -0.45 -2.56 4.31
CA CYS A 45 0.59 -1.81 3.63
C CYS A 45 0.03 -0.99 2.45
N GLN A 46 -0.83 -1.60 1.62
CA GLN A 46 -1.48 -0.91 0.50
C GLN A 46 -2.29 0.30 0.96
N LEU A 47 -3.02 0.18 2.07
CA LEU A 47 -3.79 1.29 2.63
C LEU A 47 -2.88 2.44 3.09
N ILE A 48 -1.76 2.12 3.73
CA ILE A 48 -0.75 3.11 4.13
C ILE A 48 -0.15 3.82 2.93
N PHE A 49 0.22 3.07 1.87
CA PHE A 49 0.79 3.65 0.65
C PHE A 49 -0.17 4.58 -0.07
N HIS A 50 -1.47 4.29 -0.05
CA HIS A 50 -2.49 5.17 -0.61
C HIS A 50 -2.75 6.40 0.25
N ASN A 51 -2.61 6.28 1.58
CA ASN A 51 -2.80 7.40 2.50
C ASN A 51 -1.63 8.40 2.45
N ASP A 52 -0.41 7.92 2.22
CA ASP A 52 0.80 8.75 2.22
C ASP A 52 1.59 8.61 0.89
N PRO A 53 1.02 9.11 -0.22
CA PRO A 53 1.60 8.93 -1.53
C PRO A 53 2.93 9.67 -1.71
N GLU A 54 3.22 10.70 -0.89
CA GLU A 54 4.49 11.44 -0.95
C GLU A 54 5.65 10.57 -0.42
N ASN A 55 5.48 9.94 0.75
CA ASN A 55 6.51 9.05 1.31
C ASN A 55 6.62 7.73 0.54
N PHE A 56 5.53 7.26 -0.06
CA PHE A 56 5.46 6.01 -0.81
C PHE A 56 5.39 6.20 -2.33
N PHE A 57 5.92 7.32 -2.85
CA PHE A 57 5.99 7.55 -4.29
C PHE A 57 6.84 6.50 -5.02
N HIS A 58 8.00 6.16 -4.44
CA HIS A 58 8.91 5.17 -5.01
C HIS A 58 8.58 3.77 -4.53
N ASP A 59 8.58 2.79 -5.44
CA ASP A 59 8.38 1.38 -5.08
C ASP A 59 9.44 0.85 -4.11
N ARG A 60 10.66 1.40 -4.13
CA ARG A 60 11.71 1.14 -3.13
C ARG A 60 11.21 1.37 -1.70
N ASN A 61 10.51 2.47 -1.46
CA ASN A 61 10.00 2.82 -0.13
C ASN A 61 8.88 1.87 0.31
N LYS A 62 8.03 1.45 -0.64
CA LYS A 62 6.97 0.45 -0.39
C LYS A 62 7.57 -0.91 0.00
N VAL A 63 8.54 -1.37 -0.78
CA VAL A 63 9.24 -2.64 -0.53
C VAL A 63 9.94 -2.62 0.82
N LEU A 64 10.70 -1.57 1.11
CA LEU A 64 11.37 -1.38 2.40
C LEU A 64 10.41 -1.43 3.58
N TYR A 65 9.32 -0.66 3.48
CA TYR A 65 8.35 -0.58 4.55
C TYR A 65 7.69 -1.93 4.80
N SER A 66 7.18 -2.61 3.78
CA SER A 66 6.60 -3.95 3.93
C SER A 66 7.61 -4.98 4.46
N ALA A 67 8.86 -4.92 4.01
CA ALA A 67 9.93 -5.80 4.45
C ALA A 67 10.27 -5.63 5.94
N SER A 68 10.17 -4.41 6.48
CA SER A 68 10.47 -4.13 7.90
C SER A 68 9.55 -4.85 8.90
N PHE A 69 8.40 -5.36 8.44
CA PHE A 69 7.48 -6.15 9.25
C PHE A 69 7.71 -7.66 9.12
N LEU A 70 8.62 -8.09 8.25
CA LEU A 70 9.00 -9.50 8.17
C LEU A 70 9.94 -9.83 9.33
N THR A 71 9.68 -10.96 9.99
CA THR A 71 10.50 -11.46 11.09
C THR A 71 10.71 -12.96 10.95
N GLY A 72 11.56 -13.55 11.79
CA GLY A 72 11.67 -15.00 11.93
C GLY A 72 12.01 -15.70 10.61
N ARG A 73 11.11 -16.57 10.12
CA ARG A 73 11.36 -17.30 8.86
C ARG A 73 11.09 -16.45 7.62
N ALA A 74 10.20 -15.46 7.72
CA ALA A 74 9.87 -14.60 6.59
C ALA A 74 10.96 -13.57 6.29
N GLU A 75 11.77 -13.19 7.27
CA GLU A 75 12.95 -12.35 7.08
C GLU A 75 13.93 -12.97 6.06
N LYS A 76 14.03 -14.31 6.03
CA LYS A 76 14.87 -15.00 5.04
C LYS A 76 14.36 -14.91 3.61
N TRP A 77 13.11 -14.52 3.38
CA TRP A 77 12.57 -14.34 2.03
C TRP A 77 13.15 -13.12 1.32
N ILE A 78 13.74 -12.20 2.09
CA ILE A 78 14.36 -10.98 1.58
C ILE A 78 15.90 -11.03 1.63
N GLU A 79 16.52 -12.11 2.11
CA GLU A 79 17.93 -12.40 1.85
C GLU A 79 18.06 -12.94 0.41
N PRO A 80 18.56 -12.13 -0.55
CA PRO A 80 19.88 -11.51 -0.49
C PRO A 80 19.85 -10.01 -0.83
N PHE A 81 18.74 -9.31 -0.58
CA PHE A 81 18.69 -7.85 -0.78
C PHE A 81 19.69 -7.22 0.18
N PRO A 82 20.79 -6.62 -0.30
CA PRO A 82 21.71 -5.95 0.60
C PRO A 82 20.96 -4.73 1.13
N PHE A 83 20.60 -4.76 2.41
CA PHE A 83 20.13 -3.57 3.13
C PHE A 83 21.09 -2.37 2.95
N GLN A 84 22.33 -2.62 2.52
CA GLN A 84 23.35 -1.66 2.11
C GLN A 84 22.95 -0.73 0.94
N TYR A 85 21.98 -1.10 0.10
CA TYR A 85 21.43 -0.19 -0.93
C TYR A 85 20.21 0.58 -0.45
N PHE A 86 19.93 0.61 0.85
CA PHE A 86 18.74 1.24 1.43
C PHE A 86 19.03 2.35 2.44
N GLN A 87 20.31 2.74 2.60
CA GLN A 87 20.68 4.05 3.16
C GLN A 87 20.53 5.18 2.13
#